data_AF-A0A0B7JMC9-F1
#
_entry.id   AF-A0A0B7JMC9-F1
#
_cell.length_a   1.000
_cell.length_b   1.000
_cell.length_c   1.000
_cell.angle_alpha   90.00
_cell.angle_beta   90.00
_cell.angle_gamma   90.00
#
_symmetry.space_group_name_H-M   'P 1'
#
loop_
_entity.id
_entity.type
_entity.pdbx_description
1 polymer ?
#
loop_
_entity_poly.entity_id
_entity_poly.type
_entity_poly.pdbx_seq_one_letter_code
_entity_poly.pdbx_strand_id
1 'polypeptide(L)'
;MAIARYLDKVYLFIVGTQLFGMLALDLVQFYPKALWDSPSAPLHFLVTLKAAYTSYSGDPFFAEPAHEPWFQACILIEGLLGAEALDPAKKASLLWGTYFPFTLIPVLMAVDMHFRILARISNLEKKVKSQ
;
A
#
# COMPACT_ATOMS: atom_id res chain seq x y z
N MET A 1 -2.64 24.16 17.57
CA MET A 1 -3.50 22.98 17.88
C MET A 1 -4.41 22.59 16.71
N ALA A 2 -5.05 23.54 16.00
CA ALA A 2 -5.93 23.23 14.85
C ALA A 2 -5.23 22.54 13.66
N ILE A 3 -4.02 22.99 13.30
CA ILE A 3 -3.25 22.42 12.17
C ILE A 3 -2.91 20.94 12.40
N ALA A 4 -2.46 20.59 13.60
CA ALA A 4 -2.16 19.19 13.94
C ALA A 4 -3.39 18.28 13.80
N ARG A 5 -4.58 18.78 14.17
CA ARG A 5 -5.84 18.02 14.04
C ARG A 5 -6.31 17.89 12.59
N TYR A 6 -5.90 18.80 11.71
CA TYR A 6 -6.15 18.71 10.28
C TYR A 6 -5.22 17.68 9.62
N LEU A 7 -3.92 17.72 9.95
CA LEU A 7 -2.95 16.73 9.47
C LEU A 7 -3.34 15.30 9.86
N ASP A 8 -3.83 15.10 11.08
CA ASP A 8 -4.31 13.79 11.54
C ASP A 8 -5.46 13.26 10.65
N LYS A 9 -6.37 14.14 10.18
CA LYS A 9 -7.45 13.75 9.24
C LYS A 9 -6.92 13.45 7.85
N VAL A 10 -5.95 14.22 7.37
CA VAL A 10 -5.29 13.97 6.08
C VAL A 10 -4.57 12.63 6.11
N TYR A 11 -3.85 12.33 7.19
CA TYR A 11 -3.15 11.05 7.35
C TYR A 11 -4.15 9.89 7.40
N LEU A 12 -5.24 10.05 8.14
CA LEU A 12 -6.31 9.06 8.16
C LEU A 12 -6.94 8.84 6.78
N PHE A 13 -7.13 9.91 6.00
CA PHE A 13 -7.65 9.81 4.64
C PHE A 13 -6.70 9.05 3.70
N ILE A 14 -5.41 9.38 3.75
CA ILE A 14 -4.36 8.71 2.94
C ILE A 14 -4.31 7.22 3.30
N VAL A 15 -4.14 6.90 4.59
CA VAL A 15 -4.06 5.51 5.07
C VAL A 15 -5.36 4.77 4.80
N GLY A 16 -6.51 5.40 5.01
CA GLY A 16 -7.82 4.79 4.75
C GLY A 16 -8.02 4.45 3.28
N THR A 17 -7.64 5.35 2.38
CA THR A 17 -7.71 5.10 0.93
C THR A 17 -6.77 3.98 0.51
N GLN A 18 -5.55 3.95 1.06
CA GLN A 18 -4.57 2.90 0.77
C GLN A 18 -5.03 1.53 1.30
N LEU A 19 -5.53 1.45 2.53
CA LEU A 19 -6.09 0.22 3.10
C LEU A 19 -7.30 -0.28 2.30
N PHE A 20 -8.18 0.64 1.89
CA PHE A 20 -9.30 0.29 1.04
C PHE A 20 -8.83 -0.29 -0.30
N GLY A 21 -7.87 0.34 -0.96
CA GLY A 21 -7.26 -0.18 -2.20
C GLY A 21 -6.66 -1.57 -2.00
N MET A 22 -5.89 -1.78 -0.93
CA MET A 22 -5.33 -3.09 -0.60
C MET A 22 -6.40 -4.17 -0.43
N LEU A 23 -7.50 -3.87 0.27
CA LEU A 23 -8.59 -4.83 0.47
C LEU A 23 -9.40 -5.07 -0.82
N ALA A 24 -9.75 -4.01 -1.53
CA ALA A 24 -10.69 -4.06 -2.64
C ALA A 24 -10.04 -4.46 -3.98
N LEU A 25 -8.72 -4.34 -4.13
CA LEU A 25 -8.00 -4.58 -5.39
C LEU A 25 -6.89 -5.63 -5.25
N ASP A 26 -6.02 -5.47 -4.25
CA ASP A 26 -4.84 -6.33 -4.11
C ASP A 26 -5.20 -7.68 -3.47
N LEU A 27 -5.95 -7.65 -2.37
CA LEU A 27 -6.25 -8.82 -1.54
C LEU A 27 -7.39 -9.69 -2.07
N VAL A 28 -8.10 -9.24 -3.11
CA VAL A 28 -9.23 -9.98 -3.70
C VAL A 28 -8.81 -11.41 -4.08
N GLN A 29 -7.60 -11.59 -4.60
CA GLN A 29 -7.09 -12.91 -4.99
C GLN A 29 -6.88 -13.87 -3.81
N PHE A 30 -6.73 -13.34 -2.58
CA PHE A 30 -6.60 -14.12 -1.36
C PHE A 30 -7.96 -14.43 -0.71
N TYR A 31 -9.05 -13.86 -1.21
CA TYR A 31 -10.38 -14.21 -0.74
C TYR A 31 -10.80 -15.60 -1.25
N PRO A 32 -11.61 -16.36 -0.49
CA PRO A 32 -12.17 -17.61 -0.96
C PRO A 32 -12.87 -17.46 -2.32
N LYS A 33 -12.52 -18.30 -3.30
CA LYS A 33 -13.03 -18.21 -4.69
C LYS A 33 -14.56 -18.17 -4.78
N ALA A 34 -15.25 -18.88 -3.88
CA ALA A 34 -16.71 -18.88 -3.81
C ALA A 34 -17.34 -17.49 -3.64
N LEU A 35 -16.58 -16.50 -3.13
CA LEU A 35 -17.08 -15.16 -2.86
C LEU A 35 -16.94 -14.20 -4.04
N TRP A 36 -15.99 -14.41 -4.96
CA TRP A 36 -15.64 -13.42 -5.98
C TRP A 36 -15.48 -13.96 -7.41
N ASP A 37 -15.21 -15.26 -7.59
CA ASP A 37 -14.83 -15.83 -8.89
C ASP A 37 -16.05 -15.95 -9.83
N SER A 38 -17.17 -16.49 -9.33
CA SER A 38 -18.39 -16.67 -10.12
C SER A 38 -19.14 -15.34 -10.32
N PRO A 39 -19.73 -15.07 -11.50
CA PRO A 39 -20.57 -13.88 -11.73
C PRO A 39 -21.77 -13.73 -10.78
N SER A 40 -22.23 -14.84 -10.21
CA SER A 40 -23.30 -14.86 -9.20
C SER A 40 -22.82 -14.66 -7.76
N ALA A 41 -21.50 -14.56 -7.56
CA ALA A 41 -20.92 -14.42 -6.23
C ALA A 41 -21.11 -12.98 -5.69
N PRO A 42 -21.31 -12.82 -4.37
CA PRO A 42 -21.68 -11.55 -3.77
C PRO A 42 -20.59 -10.46 -3.93
N LEU A 43 -19.31 -10.85 -4.02
CA LEU A 43 -18.19 -9.93 -4.17
C LEU A 43 -17.62 -9.91 -5.60
N HIS A 44 -18.34 -10.43 -6.59
CA HIS A 44 -17.88 -10.43 -7.98
C HIS A 44 -17.63 -9.02 -8.52
N PHE A 45 -18.35 -8.01 -8.01
CA PHE A 45 -18.13 -6.61 -8.38
C PHE A 45 -16.69 -6.13 -8.10
N LEU A 46 -15.96 -6.75 -7.16
CA LEU A 46 -14.55 -6.43 -6.89
C LEU A 46 -13.66 -6.75 -8.09
N VAL A 47 -13.97 -7.82 -8.82
CA VAL A 47 -13.27 -8.18 -10.06
C VAL A 47 -13.52 -7.13 -11.14
N THR A 48 -14.77 -6.68 -11.27
CA THR A 48 -15.13 -5.60 -12.20
C THR A 48 -14.46 -4.29 -11.84
N LEU A 49 -14.43 -3.93 -10.55
CA LEU A 49 -13.76 -2.73 -10.05
C LEU A 49 -12.26 -2.78 -10.33
N LYS A 50 -11.63 -3.94 -10.10
CA LYS A 50 -10.21 -4.17 -10.41
C LYS A 50 -9.94 -4.03 -11.90
N ALA A 51 -10.75 -4.65 -12.76
CA ALA A 51 -10.60 -4.53 -14.21
C ALA A 51 -10.73 -3.08 -14.69
N ALA A 52 -11.71 -2.32 -14.15
CA ALA A 52 -11.89 -0.91 -14.46
C ALA A 52 -10.70 -0.06 -13.98
N TYR A 53 -10.22 -0.30 -12.76
CA TYR A 53 -9.05 0.38 -12.21
C TYR A 53 -7.81 0.14 -13.08
N THR A 54 -7.49 -1.12 -13.37
CA THR A 54 -6.34 -1.50 -14.18
C THR A 54 -6.42 -0.94 -15.61
N SER A 55 -7.61 -0.94 -16.21
CA SER A 55 -7.82 -0.33 -17.54
C SER A 55 -7.64 1.18 -17.53
N TYR A 56 -8.00 1.86 -16.43
CA TYR A 56 -7.89 3.31 -16.30
C TYR A 56 -6.45 3.74 -15.95
N SER A 57 -5.82 3.06 -15.00
CA SER A 57 -4.45 3.37 -14.56
C SER A 57 -3.41 2.98 -15.61
N GLY A 58 -3.76 2.09 -16.56
CA GLY A 58 -2.82 1.54 -17.52
C GLY A 58 -1.72 0.74 -16.82
N ASP A 59 -2.04 0.15 -15.65
CA ASP A 59 -1.06 -0.48 -14.78
C ASP A 59 -0.40 -1.67 -15.50
N PRO A 60 0.90 -1.55 -15.85
CA PRO A 60 1.60 -2.58 -16.60
C PRO A 60 1.78 -3.88 -15.81
N PHE A 61 1.52 -3.87 -14.50
CA PHE A 61 1.65 -5.06 -13.63
C PHE A 61 0.36 -5.89 -13.55
N PHE A 62 -0.81 -5.31 -13.83
CA PHE A 62 -2.10 -6.00 -13.73
C PHE A 62 -2.90 -6.07 -15.03
N ALA A 63 -2.52 -5.29 -16.05
CA ALA A 63 -3.15 -5.32 -17.36
C ALA A 63 -2.62 -6.53 -18.18
N GLU A 64 -3.37 -7.64 -18.15
CA GLU A 64 -3.16 -8.82 -19.01
C GLU A 64 -3.24 -8.45 -20.52
N PRO A 65 -2.53 -9.17 -21.43
CA PRO A 65 -2.39 -10.63 -21.41
C PRO A 65 -0.99 -11.14 -21.00
N ALA A 66 -0.25 -10.39 -20.19
CA ALA A 66 1.01 -10.89 -19.63
C ALA A 66 0.74 -11.61 -18.31
N HIS A 67 0.48 -12.91 -18.42
CA HIS A 67 0.78 -13.85 -17.35
C HIS A 67 2.23 -13.61 -16.93
N GLU A 68 2.47 -13.23 -15.67
CA GLU A 68 3.75 -12.65 -15.26
C GLU A 68 4.49 -13.55 -14.24
N PRO A 69 5.17 -14.62 -14.73
CA PRO A 69 6.09 -15.49 -13.97
C PRO A 69 7.16 -14.74 -13.17
N TRP A 70 7.38 -13.45 -13.43
CA TRP A 70 8.40 -12.63 -12.77
C TRP A 70 8.11 -12.33 -11.29
N PHE A 71 6.85 -12.21 -10.83
CA PHE A 71 6.56 -11.99 -9.40
C PHE A 71 6.91 -13.24 -8.57
N GLN A 72 6.61 -14.43 -9.12
CA GLN A 72 7.08 -15.70 -8.55
C GLN A 72 8.59 -15.89 -8.71
N ALA A 73 9.18 -15.44 -9.81
CA ALA A 73 10.62 -15.43 -10.00
C ALA A 73 11.32 -14.46 -9.02
N CYS A 74 10.78 -13.29 -8.68
CA CYS A 74 11.36 -12.38 -7.69
C CYS A 74 11.42 -13.02 -6.30
N ILE A 75 10.36 -13.71 -5.88
CA ILE A 75 10.31 -14.45 -4.61
C ILE A 75 11.25 -15.67 -4.62
N LEU A 76 11.40 -16.37 -5.75
CA LEU A 76 12.31 -17.51 -5.89
C LEU A 76 13.79 -17.08 -6.11
N ILE A 77 14.07 -15.97 -6.79
CA ILE A 77 15.42 -15.47 -7.08
C ILE A 77 16.03 -14.82 -5.83
N GLU A 78 15.25 -14.00 -5.11
CA GLU A 78 15.71 -13.36 -3.86
C GLU A 78 15.93 -14.41 -2.76
N GLY A 79 15.14 -15.49 -2.76
CA GLY A 79 15.30 -16.62 -1.83
C GLY A 79 16.36 -17.67 -2.22
N LEU A 80 16.73 -17.81 -3.51
CA LEU A 80 17.48 -18.99 -4.01
C LEU A 80 18.75 -18.66 -4.83
N LEU A 81 18.90 -17.46 -5.42
CA LEU A 81 19.98 -17.18 -6.39
C LEU A 81 20.82 -15.90 -6.15
N GLY A 82 20.46 -15.04 -5.21
CA GLY A 82 21.18 -13.78 -5.03
C GLY A 82 20.92 -12.77 -6.18
N ALA A 83 21.27 -11.51 -5.93
CA ALA A 83 20.70 -10.29 -6.53
C ALA A 83 20.81 -10.08 -8.07
N GLU A 84 21.25 -11.03 -8.88
CA GLU A 84 21.70 -10.80 -10.26
C GLU A 84 20.62 -10.96 -11.35
N ALA A 85 19.53 -11.71 -11.12
CA ALA A 85 18.69 -12.22 -12.23
C ALA A 85 17.64 -11.26 -12.85
N LEU A 86 17.59 -9.98 -12.47
CA LEU A 86 16.67 -8.99 -13.07
C LEU A 86 17.43 -7.87 -13.81
N ASP A 87 16.93 -7.46 -14.96
CA ASP A 87 17.44 -6.34 -15.76
C ASP A 87 17.57 -5.05 -14.89
N PRO A 88 18.72 -4.36 -14.87
CA PRO A 88 18.95 -3.19 -14.02
C PRO A 88 17.91 -2.08 -14.21
N ALA A 89 17.38 -1.88 -15.42
CA ALA A 89 16.37 -0.85 -15.68
C ALA A 89 15.02 -1.18 -15.03
N LYS A 90 14.60 -2.45 -15.05
CA LYS A 90 13.40 -2.92 -14.34
C LYS A 90 13.57 -2.87 -12.83
N LYS A 91 14.75 -3.23 -12.31
CA LYS A 91 15.09 -3.07 -10.88
C LYS A 91 14.98 -1.62 -10.44
N ALA A 92 15.55 -0.70 -11.23
CA ALA A 92 15.51 0.73 -10.96
C ALA A 92 14.07 1.27 -11.01
N SER A 93 13.27 0.87 -12.01
CA SER A 93 11.87 1.27 -12.11
C SER A 93 11.04 0.78 -10.91
N LEU A 94 11.27 -0.44 -10.44
CA LEU A 94 10.57 -1.01 -9.30
C LEU A 94 10.97 -0.30 -7.98
N LEU A 95 12.26 -0.10 -7.76
CA LEU A 95 12.78 0.58 -6.58
C LEU A 95 12.37 2.04 -6.52
N TRP A 96 12.57 2.80 -7.61
CA TRP A 96 12.36 4.25 -7.63
C TRP A 96 10.93 4.66 -7.98
N GLY A 97 10.24 3.88 -8.80
CA GLY A 97 8.87 4.16 -9.22
C GLY A 97 7.83 3.65 -8.24
N THR A 98 7.97 2.40 -7.78
CA THR A 98 6.99 1.76 -6.92
C THR A 98 7.39 1.86 -5.45
N TYR A 99 8.51 1.26 -5.04
CA TYR A 99 8.82 1.16 -3.61
C TYR A 99 9.19 2.49 -2.97
N PHE A 100 9.91 3.37 -3.67
CA PHE A 100 10.37 4.63 -3.08
C PHE A 100 9.23 5.56 -2.65
N PRO A 101 8.20 5.86 -3.47
CA PRO A 101 7.05 6.64 -3.00
C PRO A 101 6.27 5.94 -1.87
N PHE A 102 6.06 4.62 -2.00
CA PHE A 102 5.34 3.83 -1.01
C PHE A 102 6.08 3.68 0.32
N THR A 103 7.40 3.91 0.37
CA THR A 103 8.18 3.90 1.62
C THR A 103 8.39 5.32 2.14
N LEU A 104 8.71 6.28 1.28
CA LEU A 104 9.00 7.65 1.67
C LEU A 104 7.80 8.34 2.32
N ILE A 105 6.62 8.23 1.71
CA ILE A 105 5.42 8.92 2.22
C ILE A 105 5.04 8.41 3.62
N PRO A 106 4.92 7.09 3.88
CA PRO A 106 4.65 6.58 5.22
C PRO A 106 5.75 6.89 6.24
N VAL A 107 7.03 6.86 5.85
CA VAL A 107 8.14 7.19 6.75
C VAL A 107 8.06 8.65 7.21
N LEU A 108 7.84 9.59 6.29
CA LEU A 108 7.68 11.00 6.64
C LEU A 108 6.48 11.22 7.57
N MET A 109 5.35 10.57 7.28
CA MET A 109 4.17 10.61 8.15
C MET A 109 4.45 10.03 9.54
N ALA A 110 5.17 8.91 9.62
CA ALA A 110 5.50 8.25 10.89
C ALA A 110 6.43 9.11 11.75
N VAL A 111 7.46 9.73 11.14
CA VAL A 111 8.40 10.63 11.83
C VAL A 111 7.66 11.85 12.37
N ASP A 112 6.83 12.49 11.56
CA ASP A 112 6.04 13.64 11.97
C ASP A 112 5.07 13.26 13.13
N MET A 113 4.37 12.13 13.01
CA MET A 113 3.46 11.67 14.05
C MET A 113 4.19 11.32 15.35
N HIS A 114 5.37 10.71 15.27
CA HIS A 114 6.21 10.38 16.43
C HIS A 114 6.53 11.62 17.27
N PHE A 115 7.04 12.68 16.65
CA PHE A 115 7.36 13.92 17.37
C PHE A 115 6.10 14.58 17.96
N ARG A 116 4.98 14.54 17.25
CA ARG A 116 3.71 15.11 17.76
C ARG A 116 3.16 14.34 18.95
N ILE A 117 3.30 13.01 18.98
CA ILE A 117 2.89 12.19 20.12
C ILE A 117 3.79 12.47 21.32
N LEU A 118 5.12 12.52 21.15
CA LEU A 118 6.04 12.85 22.24
C LEU A 118 5.75 14.22 22.86
N ALA A 119 5.47 15.23 22.02
CA ALA A 119 5.08 16.55 22.49
C ALA A 119 3.78 16.52 23.31
N ARG A 120 2.77 15.72 22.88
CA ARG A 120 1.52 15.55 23.62
C ARG A 120 1.76 14.86 24.97
N ILE A 121 2.53 13.78 24.99
CA ILE A 121 2.87 13.04 26.21
C ILE A 121 3.60 13.94 27.21
N SER A 122 4.65 14.65 26.79
CA SER A 122 5.41 15.56 27.64
C SER A 122 4.52 16.65 28.27
N ASN A 123 3.59 17.20 27.49
CA ASN A 123 2.64 18.21 27.99
C ASN A 123 1.65 17.62 29.00
N LEU A 124 1.21 16.37 28.81
CA LEU A 124 0.36 15.65 29.77
C LEU A 124 1.10 15.39 31.08
N GLU A 125 2.34 14.92 31.03
CA GLU A 125 3.16 14.69 32.22
C GLU A 125 3.39 15.97 33.04
N LYS A 126 3.68 17.09 32.36
CA LYS A 126 3.81 18.40 33.02
C LYS A 126 2.52 18.83 33.71
N LYS A 127 1.38 18.59 33.08
CA LYS A 127 0.06 18.92 33.66
C LYS A 127 -0.24 18.09 34.89
N VAL A 128 0.05 16.79 34.86
CA VAL A 128 -0.14 15.88 36.01
C VAL A 128 0.75 16.27 37.19
N LYS A 129 2.00 16.68 36.96
CA LYS A 129 2.92 17.10 38.04
C LYS A 129 2.60 18.48 38.63
N SER A 130 1.82 19.31 37.93
CA SER A 130 1.44 20.66 38.37
C SER A 130 0.10 20.68 39.14
N GLN A 131 -0.62 19.56 39.16
CA GLN A 131 -1.84 19.35 39.95
C GLN A 131 -1.50 18.59 41.22
#